data_AF-A0A0G1W7Z8-F1
#
_entry.id   AF-A0A0G1W7Z8-F1
#
_cell.length_a   1.000
_cell.length_b   1.000
_cell.length_c   1.000
_cell.angle_alpha   90.00
_cell.angle_beta   90.00
_cell.angle_gamma   90.00
#
_symmetry.space_group_name_H-M   'P 1'
#
loop_
_entity.id
_entity.type
_entity.pdbx_description
1 polymer ?
#
loop_
_entity_poly.entity_id
_entity_poly.type
_entity_poly.pdbx_seq_one_letter_code
_entity_poly.pdbx_strand_id
1 'polypeptide(L)'
;MIVIKFGGSAVKDAPAMQKVIDWVKGEVAKGSMPVVVVSALALVTNHLTEVSELIRDGKLAAAHHLLNSIARRHDYMALSLWLHMGNRLRNEFERLKSVVLNGNFPRFMDEVLAAGELASSQLLTEVLCRVGLQSQWIDAREVIITDDKHTEANPDWDATQERARAIILPVVKRGIVPVIGGFIGSTGDGVTTTIGREGSDLTATLLGACPGRRRVR
;
A
#
# COMPACT_ATOMS: atom_id res chain seq x y z
N MET A 1 3.18 11.94 16.55
CA MET A 1 3.22 10.86 15.58
C MET A 1 3.34 11.55 14.24
N ILE A 2 4.51 11.45 13.61
CA ILE A 2 4.71 11.99 12.28
C ILE A 2 4.07 11.00 11.31
N VAL A 3 3.29 11.49 10.34
CA VAL A 3 2.79 10.68 9.24
C VAL A 3 3.35 11.27 7.97
N ILE A 4 3.96 10.43 7.14
CA ILE A 4 4.60 10.81 5.88
C ILE A 4 4.02 9.96 4.76
N LYS A 5 3.80 10.58 3.59
CA LYS A 5 3.33 9.88 2.40
C LYS A 5 4.38 9.91 1.30
N PHE A 6 4.65 8.75 0.71
CA PHE A 6 5.47 8.61 -0.48
C PHE A 6 4.61 8.17 -1.67
N GLY A 7 4.47 9.07 -2.66
CA GLY A 7 3.74 8.77 -3.89
C GLY A 7 4.52 7.86 -4.83
N GLY A 8 3.86 7.35 -5.88
CA GLY A 8 4.47 6.40 -6.82
C GLY A 8 5.77 6.88 -7.46
N SER A 9 5.92 8.19 -7.67
CA SER A 9 7.17 8.80 -8.19
C SER A 9 8.34 8.72 -7.21
N ALA A 10 8.08 8.73 -5.90
CA ALA A 10 9.09 8.58 -4.85
C ALA A 10 9.57 7.12 -4.73
N VAL A 11 8.77 6.17 -5.22
CA VAL A 11 9.08 4.73 -5.21
C VAL A 11 9.17 4.13 -6.61
N LYS A 12 9.49 4.95 -7.62
CA LYS A 12 9.45 4.53 -9.04
C LYS A 12 10.55 3.52 -9.43
N ASP A 13 11.72 3.65 -8.81
CA ASP A 13 12.95 2.88 -9.05
C ASP A 13 13.79 2.79 -7.76
N ALA A 14 14.85 1.97 -7.77
CA ALA A 14 15.69 1.76 -6.59
C ALA A 14 16.41 3.04 -6.09
N PRO A 15 16.97 3.90 -6.97
CA PRO A 15 17.51 5.20 -6.52
C PRO A 15 16.47 6.12 -5.85
N ALA A 16 15.24 6.16 -6.35
CA ALA A 16 14.17 6.92 -5.71
C ALA A 16 13.79 6.31 -4.35
N MET A 17 13.65 4.98 -4.29
CA MET A 17 13.41 4.26 -3.04
C MET A 17 14.54 4.51 -2.02
N GLN A 18 15.79 4.60 -2.46
CA GLN A 18 16.92 4.91 -1.56
C GLN A 18 16.74 6.25 -0.84
N LYS A 19 16.21 7.27 -1.52
CA LYS A 19 15.91 8.57 -0.90
C LYS A 19 14.82 8.45 0.17
N VAL A 20 13.82 7.58 -0.05
CA VAL A 20 12.78 7.27 0.95
C VAL A 20 13.41 6.62 2.17
N ILE A 21 14.26 5.61 1.97
CA ILE A 21 14.99 4.92 3.04
C ILE A 21 15.81 5.91 3.86
N ASP A 22 16.61 6.75 3.20
CA ASP A 22 17.50 7.71 3.87
C ASP A 22 16.71 8.73 4.68
N TRP A 23 15.55 9.16 4.17
CA TRP A 23 14.66 10.05 4.92
C TRP A 23 14.11 9.38 6.18
N VAL A 24 13.59 8.15 6.06
CA VAL A 24 13.04 7.40 7.22
C VAL A 24 14.14 7.14 8.25
N LYS A 25 15.34 6.72 7.82
CA LYS A 25 16.51 6.57 8.70
C LYS A 25 16.84 7.87 9.43
N GLY A 26 16.81 8.99 8.73
CA GLY A 26 17.07 10.31 9.30
C GLY A 26 16.05 10.71 10.38
N GLU A 27 14.77 10.36 10.22
CA GLU A 27 13.75 10.60 11.25
C GLU A 27 13.89 9.67 12.45
N VAL A 28 14.19 8.39 12.22
CA VAL A 28 14.46 7.43 13.30
C VAL A 28 15.69 7.84 14.11
N ALA A 29 16.75 8.32 13.47
CA ALA A 29 17.94 8.83 14.15
C ALA A 29 17.66 10.06 15.04
N LYS A 30 16.60 10.82 14.75
CA LYS A 30 16.12 11.94 15.59
C LYS A 30 15.20 11.48 16.74
N GLY A 31 14.96 10.18 16.88
CA GLY A 31 14.06 9.59 17.87
C GLY A 31 12.58 9.59 17.46
N SER A 32 12.27 9.87 16.18
CA SER A 32 10.90 9.81 15.66
C SER A 32 10.61 8.46 15.02
N MET A 33 9.42 7.90 15.26
CA MET A 33 8.90 6.74 14.53
C MET A 33 7.80 7.21 13.58
N PRO A 34 8.13 7.59 12.33
CA PRO A 34 7.12 8.05 11.39
C PRO A 34 6.22 6.89 10.97
N VAL A 35 4.91 7.15 10.86
CA VAL A 35 3.99 6.27 10.14
C VAL A 35 4.18 6.54 8.66
N VAL A 36 4.60 5.52 7.92
CA VAL A 36 4.90 5.63 6.50
C VAL A 36 3.71 5.13 5.70
N VAL A 37 3.10 6.03 4.92
CA VAL A 37 2.09 5.68 3.91
C VAL A 37 2.79 5.67 2.55
N VAL A 38 2.64 4.59 1.78
CA VAL A 38 3.27 4.48 0.46
C VAL A 38 2.24 4.09 -0.59
N SER A 39 2.34 4.73 -1.75
CA SER A 39 1.55 4.36 -2.94
C SER A 39 2.14 3.13 -3.65
N ALA A 40 1.42 2.54 -4.60
CA ALA A 40 1.97 1.58 -5.54
C ALA A 40 3.17 2.18 -6.33
N LEU A 41 4.07 1.33 -6.85
CA LEU A 41 5.17 1.81 -7.68
C LEU A 41 4.64 2.59 -8.89
N ALA A 42 5.37 3.61 -9.37
CA ALA A 42 4.91 4.45 -10.48
C ALA A 42 4.35 3.65 -11.67
N LEU A 43 3.16 4.02 -12.14
CA LEU A 43 2.39 3.40 -13.23
C LEU A 43 1.78 2.02 -12.91
N VAL A 44 2.04 1.42 -11.75
CA VAL A 44 1.46 0.10 -11.42
C VAL A 44 -0.06 0.18 -11.31
N THR A 45 -0.61 1.20 -10.66
CA THR A 45 -2.07 1.39 -10.58
C THR A 45 -2.71 1.46 -11.97
N ASN A 46 -2.11 2.21 -12.90
CA ASN A 46 -2.62 2.32 -14.27
C ASN A 46 -2.62 0.96 -14.98
N HIS A 47 -1.53 0.18 -14.85
CA HIS A 47 -1.49 -1.17 -15.42
C HIS A 47 -2.48 -2.13 -14.74
N LEU A 48 -2.75 -1.98 -13.44
CA LEU A 48 -3.76 -2.78 -12.74
C LEU A 48 -5.19 -2.39 -13.15
N THR A 49 -5.44 -1.12 -13.46
CA THR A 49 -6.69 -0.70 -14.11
C THR A 49 -6.84 -1.39 -15.47
N GLU A 50 -5.79 -1.37 -16.30
CA GLU A 50 -5.79 -2.05 -17.61
C GLU A 50 -5.99 -3.57 -17.46
N VAL A 51 -5.35 -4.22 -16.48
CA VAL A 51 -5.60 -5.64 -16.15
C VAL A 51 -7.09 -5.88 -15.87
N SER A 52 -7.71 -5.01 -15.07
CA SER A 52 -9.12 -5.14 -14.73
C SER A 52 -10.01 -5.07 -15.97
N GLU A 53 -9.74 -4.13 -16.87
CA GLU A 53 -10.47 -3.98 -18.13
C GLU A 53 -10.25 -5.16 -19.09
N LEU A 54 -9.01 -5.64 -19.21
CA LEU A 54 -8.70 -6.82 -20.02
C LEU A 54 -9.45 -8.07 -19.54
N ILE A 55 -9.56 -8.26 -18.21
CA ILE A 55 -10.32 -9.37 -17.62
C ILE A 55 -11.82 -9.21 -17.91
N ARG A 56 -12.36 -8.00 -17.73
CA ARG A 56 -13.76 -7.68 -18.07
C ARG A 56 -14.09 -7.98 -19.53
N ASP A 57 -13.16 -7.69 -20.43
CA ASP A 57 -13.29 -7.92 -21.87
C ASP A 57 -13.01 -9.39 -22.28
N GLY A 58 -12.71 -10.29 -21.34
CA GLY A 58 -12.38 -11.70 -21.61
C GLY A 58 -10.99 -11.92 -22.22
N LYS A 59 -10.12 -10.91 -22.25
CA LYS A 59 -8.76 -10.95 -22.81
C LYS A 59 -7.75 -11.50 -21.79
N LEU A 60 -8.03 -12.68 -21.23
CA LEU A 60 -7.29 -13.26 -20.09
C LEU A 60 -5.78 -13.43 -20.36
N ALA A 61 -5.40 -13.85 -21.57
CA ALA A 61 -3.99 -14.02 -21.91
C ALA A 61 -3.19 -12.70 -21.82
N ALA A 62 -3.79 -11.59 -22.28
CA ALA A 62 -3.18 -10.27 -22.20
C ALA A 62 -3.11 -9.78 -20.75
N ALA A 63 -4.17 -9.98 -19.96
CA ALA A 63 -4.20 -9.65 -18.54
C ALA A 63 -3.11 -10.40 -17.76
N HIS A 64 -2.97 -11.70 -17.98
CA HIS A 64 -1.93 -12.52 -17.36
C HIS A 64 -0.53 -12.07 -17.74
N HIS A 65 -0.31 -11.70 -19.01
CA HIS A 65 0.98 -11.17 -19.46
C HIS A 65 1.32 -9.85 -18.75
N LEU A 66 0.34 -8.94 -18.60
CA LEU A 66 0.53 -7.67 -17.91
C LEU A 66 0.79 -7.88 -16.40
N LEU A 67 0.03 -8.76 -15.74
CA LEU A 67 0.28 -9.16 -14.35
C LEU A 67 1.71 -9.71 -14.15
N ASN A 68 2.18 -10.57 -15.06
CA ASN A 68 3.55 -11.08 -15.03
C ASN A 68 4.59 -9.96 -15.18
N SER A 69 4.31 -8.96 -16.03
CA SER A 69 5.17 -7.78 -16.19
C SER A 69 5.26 -6.97 -14.89
N ILE A 70 4.12 -6.74 -14.24
CA ILE A 70 4.04 -6.04 -12.95
C ILE A 70 4.80 -6.82 -11.87
N ALA A 71 4.59 -8.13 -11.75
CA ALA A 71 5.30 -8.97 -10.80
C ALA A 71 6.83 -8.94 -11.01
N ARG A 72 7.29 -9.09 -12.26
CA ARG A 72 8.72 -9.00 -12.60
C ARG A 72 9.33 -7.64 -12.25
N ARG A 73 8.58 -6.55 -12.41
CA ARG A 73 9.04 -5.22 -12.00
C ARG A 73 9.25 -5.11 -10.50
N HIS A 74 8.38 -5.70 -9.69
CA HIS A 74 8.54 -5.75 -8.24
C HIS A 74 9.73 -6.63 -7.82
N ASP A 75 9.90 -7.80 -8.46
CA ASP A 75 11.06 -8.66 -8.24
C ASP A 75 12.37 -7.93 -8.58
N TYR A 76 12.41 -7.23 -9.72
CA TYR A 76 13.56 -6.43 -10.12
C TYR A 76 13.87 -5.32 -9.13
N MET A 77 12.86 -4.61 -8.62
CA MET A 77 13.04 -3.59 -7.59
C MET A 77 13.62 -4.21 -6.30
N ALA A 78 13.08 -5.33 -5.84
CA ALA A 78 13.55 -6.02 -4.64
C ALA A 78 15.03 -6.44 -4.79
N LEU A 79 15.38 -7.07 -5.91
CA LEU A 79 16.76 -7.47 -6.20
C LEU A 79 17.71 -6.26 -6.27
N SER A 80 17.26 -5.17 -6.90
CA SER A 80 18.05 -3.92 -6.99
C SER A 80 18.30 -3.28 -5.63
N LEU A 81 17.48 -3.62 -4.63
CA LEU A 81 17.62 -3.18 -3.23
C LEU A 81 18.21 -4.29 -2.33
N TRP A 82 18.81 -5.31 -2.94
CA TRP A 82 19.48 -6.43 -2.26
C TRP A 82 18.55 -7.22 -1.31
N LEU A 83 17.29 -7.38 -1.71
CA LEU A 83 16.30 -8.19 -1.03
C LEU A 83 16.00 -9.50 -1.77
N HIS A 84 15.74 -10.54 -0.97
CA HIS A 84 15.20 -11.81 -1.45
C HIS A 84 13.84 -12.03 -0.80
N MET A 85 12.76 -11.59 -1.47
CA MET A 85 11.38 -11.74 -0.96
C MET A 85 10.71 -13.06 -1.39
N GLY A 86 11.46 -13.96 -2.03
CA GLY A 86 10.93 -15.20 -2.60
C GLY A 86 9.76 -14.92 -3.55
N ASN A 87 8.65 -15.62 -3.35
CA ASN A 87 7.43 -15.42 -4.13
C ASN A 87 6.45 -14.43 -3.50
N ARG A 88 6.76 -13.76 -2.37
CA ARG A 88 5.78 -12.95 -1.63
C ARG A 88 5.15 -11.85 -2.49
N LEU A 89 5.97 -11.00 -3.12
CA LEU A 89 5.48 -9.92 -3.99
C LEU A 89 4.77 -10.46 -5.23
N ARG A 90 5.29 -11.55 -5.79
CA ARG A 90 4.70 -12.21 -6.95
C ARG A 90 3.31 -12.77 -6.63
N ASN A 91 3.13 -13.35 -5.45
CA ASN A 91 1.87 -13.94 -5.02
C ASN A 91 0.73 -12.91 -4.95
N GLU A 92 1.03 -11.64 -4.65
CA GLU A 92 0.04 -10.55 -4.67
C GLU A 92 -0.60 -10.35 -6.05
N PHE A 93 0.14 -10.65 -7.13
CA PHE A 93 -0.35 -10.53 -8.50
C PHE A 93 -0.81 -11.87 -9.10
N GLU A 94 -0.13 -12.98 -8.76
CA GLU A 94 -0.51 -14.31 -9.23
C GLU A 94 -1.91 -14.72 -8.75
N ARG A 95 -2.27 -14.34 -7.51
CA ARG A 95 -3.61 -14.60 -6.97
C ARG A 95 -4.72 -13.96 -7.82
N LEU A 96 -4.44 -12.88 -8.55
CA LEU A 96 -5.41 -12.21 -9.41
C LEU A 96 -5.72 -12.99 -10.69
N LYS A 97 -4.86 -13.94 -11.09
CA LYS A 97 -5.09 -14.77 -12.29
C LYS A 97 -6.21 -15.78 -12.11
N SER A 98 -6.51 -16.16 -10.86
CA SER A 98 -7.60 -17.08 -10.54
C SER A 98 -8.88 -16.37 -10.10
N VAL A 99 -8.87 -15.03 -9.99
CA VAL A 99 -10.06 -14.28 -9.60
C VAL A 99 -11.05 -14.26 -10.77
N VAL A 100 -12.24 -14.79 -10.52
CA VAL A 100 -13.34 -14.78 -11.48
C VAL A 100 -14.19 -13.55 -11.26
N LEU A 101 -14.45 -12.80 -12.34
CA LEU A 101 -15.37 -11.67 -12.31
C LEU A 101 -16.82 -12.16 -12.11
N ASN A 102 -17.31 -12.08 -10.87
CA ASN A 102 -18.66 -12.52 -10.47
C ASN A 102 -19.71 -11.40 -10.58
N GLY A 103 -19.72 -10.66 -11.69
CA GLY A 103 -20.75 -9.64 -11.99
C GLY A 103 -20.62 -8.29 -11.27
N ASN A 104 -19.85 -8.17 -10.18
CA ASN A 104 -19.54 -6.88 -9.54
C ASN A 104 -18.15 -6.38 -9.95
N PHE A 105 -18.10 -5.65 -11.07
CA PHE A 105 -16.84 -5.14 -11.63
C PHE A 105 -16.15 -4.08 -10.74
N PRO A 106 -16.84 -3.11 -10.13
CA PRO A 106 -16.20 -2.16 -9.21
C PRO A 106 -15.48 -2.84 -8.04
N ARG A 107 -16.13 -3.81 -7.37
CA ARG A 107 -15.52 -4.59 -6.28
C ARG A 107 -14.31 -5.39 -6.75
N PHE A 108 -14.42 -6.03 -7.92
CA PHE A 108 -13.31 -6.74 -8.53
C PHE A 108 -12.13 -5.81 -8.83
N MET A 109 -12.40 -4.62 -9.35
CA MET A 109 -11.38 -3.63 -9.64
C MET A 109 -10.67 -3.17 -8.36
N ASP A 110 -11.39 -2.94 -7.27
CA ASP A 110 -10.77 -2.60 -5.98
C ASP A 110 -9.78 -3.67 -5.50
N GLU A 111 -10.12 -4.95 -5.62
CA GLU A 111 -9.22 -6.06 -5.27
C GLU A 111 -7.97 -6.10 -6.17
N VAL A 112 -8.13 -5.88 -7.47
CA VAL A 112 -7.00 -5.85 -8.43
C VAL A 112 -6.08 -4.66 -8.14
N LEU A 113 -6.63 -3.47 -7.93
CA LEU A 113 -5.85 -2.27 -7.66
C LEU A 113 -5.11 -2.36 -6.32
N ALA A 114 -5.72 -2.97 -5.31
CA ALA A 114 -5.13 -3.09 -3.98
C ALA A 114 -3.80 -3.87 -3.98
N ALA A 115 -3.62 -4.84 -4.88
CA ALA A 115 -2.38 -5.61 -5.00
C ALA A 115 -1.15 -4.72 -5.18
N GLY A 116 -1.27 -3.58 -5.87
CA GLY A 116 -0.15 -2.65 -6.06
C GLY A 116 0.32 -1.99 -4.76
N GLU A 117 -0.62 -1.60 -3.91
CA GLU A 117 -0.38 -0.94 -2.61
C GLU A 117 0.11 -1.93 -1.56
N LEU A 118 -0.43 -3.16 -1.58
CA LEU A 118 0.03 -4.26 -0.72
C LEU A 118 1.47 -4.63 -1.05
N ALA A 119 1.79 -4.82 -2.33
CA ALA A 119 3.14 -5.19 -2.75
C ALA A 119 4.17 -4.08 -2.45
N SER A 120 3.84 -2.80 -2.69
CA SER A 120 4.78 -1.69 -2.44
C SER A 120 5.04 -1.48 -0.94
N SER A 121 4.01 -1.58 -0.10
CA SER A 121 4.14 -1.44 1.35
C SER A 121 4.90 -2.60 1.99
N GLN A 122 4.65 -3.84 1.56
CA GLN A 122 5.45 -5.00 1.99
C GLN A 122 6.92 -4.83 1.58
N LEU A 123 7.18 -4.45 0.32
CA LEU A 123 8.54 -4.24 -0.17
C LEU A 123 9.27 -3.18 0.65
N LEU A 124 8.69 -1.99 0.83
CA LEU A 124 9.32 -0.92 1.60
C LEU A 124 9.59 -1.36 3.05
N THR A 125 8.68 -2.11 3.67
CA THR A 125 8.88 -2.66 5.02
C THR A 125 10.15 -3.50 5.09
N GLU A 126 10.29 -4.48 4.20
CA GLU A 126 11.45 -5.39 4.17
C GLU A 126 12.74 -4.64 3.87
N VAL A 127 12.69 -3.64 3.01
CA VAL A 127 13.86 -2.79 2.70
C VAL A 127 14.32 -2.03 3.95
N LEU A 128 13.39 -1.45 4.71
CA LEU A 128 13.70 -0.74 5.95
C LEU A 128 14.30 -1.70 7.00
N CYS A 129 13.75 -2.90 7.14
CA CYS A 129 14.31 -3.95 8.00
C CYS A 129 15.74 -4.33 7.58
N ARG A 130 15.98 -4.50 6.29
CA ARG A 130 17.29 -4.88 5.73
C ARG A 130 18.39 -3.88 6.01
N VAL A 131 18.06 -2.59 6.09
CA VAL A 131 19.01 -1.52 6.41
C VAL A 131 19.14 -1.24 7.92
N GLY A 132 18.57 -2.12 8.76
CA GLY A 132 18.75 -2.11 10.20
C GLY A 132 17.70 -1.33 10.99
N LEU A 133 16.60 -0.88 10.35
CA LEU A 133 15.49 -0.27 11.08
C LEU A 133 14.50 -1.32 11.56
N GLN A 134 13.89 -1.11 12.72
CA GLN A 134 12.72 -1.89 13.10
C GLN A 134 11.51 -1.34 12.36
N SER A 135 10.96 -2.13 11.44
CA SER A 135 9.79 -1.77 10.64
C SER A 135 8.74 -2.89 10.70
N GLN A 136 7.47 -2.52 10.63
CA GLN A 136 6.35 -3.45 10.61
C GLN A 136 5.35 -3.08 9.52
N TRP A 137 5.07 -4.04 8.65
CA TRP A 137 4.01 -3.91 7.66
C TRP A 137 2.65 -4.01 8.37
N ILE A 138 1.73 -3.12 8.00
CA ILE A 138 0.34 -3.13 8.45
C ILE A 138 -0.52 -3.08 7.20
N ASP A 139 -1.45 -4.04 7.08
CA ASP A 139 -2.43 -4.03 6.01
C ASP A 139 -3.39 -2.85 6.23
N ALA A 140 -3.45 -1.94 5.25
CA ALA A 140 -4.29 -0.76 5.31
C ALA A 140 -5.77 -1.11 5.51
N ARG A 141 -6.21 -2.27 5.00
CA ARG A 141 -7.60 -2.73 5.07
C ARG A 141 -8.04 -3.06 6.50
N GLU A 142 -7.11 -3.36 7.40
CA GLU A 142 -7.41 -3.56 8.82
C GLU A 142 -7.59 -2.25 9.59
N VAL A 143 -7.17 -1.12 8.99
CA VAL A 143 -7.13 0.19 9.64
C VAL A 143 -8.11 1.17 9.01
N ILE A 144 -8.12 1.28 7.69
CA ILE A 144 -8.93 2.24 6.95
C ILE A 144 -10.27 1.59 6.64
N ILE A 145 -11.31 2.06 7.36
CA ILE A 145 -12.68 1.58 7.19
C ILE A 145 -13.42 2.54 6.27
N THR A 146 -14.18 2.01 5.32
CA THR A 146 -14.94 2.79 4.33
C THR A 146 -16.39 2.33 4.22
N ASP A 147 -17.20 3.10 3.50
CA ASP A 147 -18.45 2.60 2.93
C ASP A 147 -18.20 1.60 1.79
N ASP A 148 -19.28 1.06 1.20
CA ASP A 148 -19.25 0.08 0.11
C ASP A 148 -19.31 0.72 -1.29
N LYS A 149 -19.05 2.04 -1.40
CA LYS A 149 -19.00 2.75 -2.68
C LYS A 149 -17.68 2.45 -3.39
N HIS A 150 -17.53 1.21 -3.85
CA HIS A 150 -16.34 0.70 -4.53
C HIS A 150 -15.78 1.68 -5.57
N THR A 151 -14.45 1.72 -5.70
CA THR A 151 -13.66 2.62 -6.57
C THR A 151 -13.59 4.10 -6.15
N GLU A 152 -14.53 4.55 -5.30
CA GLU A 152 -14.63 5.92 -4.78
C GLU A 152 -15.16 5.91 -3.34
N ALA A 153 -14.67 4.99 -2.52
CA ALA A 153 -15.24 4.72 -1.20
C ALA A 153 -14.94 5.88 -0.24
N ASN A 154 -15.93 6.25 0.57
CA ASN A 154 -15.76 7.30 1.58
C ASN A 154 -15.22 6.68 2.87
N PRO A 155 -14.08 7.15 3.40
CA PRO A 155 -13.56 6.66 4.67
C PRO A 155 -14.47 7.06 5.85
N ASP A 156 -14.77 6.09 6.70
CA ASP A 156 -15.32 6.34 8.04
C ASP A 156 -14.17 6.83 8.94
N TRP A 157 -14.22 8.12 9.26
CA TRP A 157 -13.19 8.79 10.04
C TRP A 157 -13.07 8.22 11.44
N ASP A 158 -14.19 8.03 12.13
CA ASP A 158 -14.19 7.64 13.54
C ASP A 158 -13.74 6.18 13.68
N ALA A 159 -14.27 5.28 12.85
CA ALA A 159 -13.85 3.88 12.83
C ALA A 159 -12.36 3.74 12.45
N THR A 160 -11.90 4.52 11.46
CA THR A 160 -10.49 4.53 11.05
C THR A 160 -9.58 5.05 12.18
N GLN A 161 -9.99 6.11 12.89
CA GLN A 161 -9.22 6.62 14.03
C GLN A 161 -9.12 5.60 15.15
N GLU A 162 -10.22 4.92 15.48
CA GLU A 162 -10.24 3.89 16.50
C GLU A 162 -9.29 2.73 16.16
N ARG A 163 -9.37 2.20 14.93
CA ARG A 163 -8.49 1.14 14.43
C ARG A 163 -7.03 1.58 14.40
N ALA A 164 -6.73 2.80 13.93
CA ALA A 164 -5.38 3.35 13.92
C ALA A 164 -4.80 3.44 15.34
N ARG A 165 -5.60 3.84 16.33
CA ARG A 165 -5.17 3.87 17.74
C ARG A 165 -4.91 2.47 18.28
N ALA A 166 -5.74 1.50 17.93
CA ALA A 166 -5.61 0.13 18.39
C ALA A 166 -4.42 -0.62 17.75
N ILE A 167 -4.12 -0.35 16.47
CA ILE A 167 -3.17 -1.14 15.68
C ILE A 167 -1.83 -0.40 15.51
N ILE A 168 -1.84 0.87 15.10
CA ILE A 168 -0.63 1.61 14.73
C ILE A 168 0.08 2.17 15.97
N LEU A 169 -0.65 2.77 16.91
CA LEU A 169 -0.02 3.41 18.08
C LEU A 169 0.84 2.44 18.92
N PRO A 170 0.43 1.18 19.17
CA PRO A 170 1.30 0.24 19.87
C PRO A 170 2.61 -0.06 19.13
N VAL A 171 2.58 -0.11 17.79
CA VAL A 171 3.79 -0.31 16.96
C VAL A 171 4.75 0.85 17.13
N VAL A 172 4.24 2.08 16.99
CA VAL A 172 5.01 3.32 17.19
C VAL A 172 5.59 3.40 18.61
N LYS A 173 4.81 3.06 19.64
CA LYS A 173 5.25 3.06 21.05
C LYS A 173 6.37 2.06 21.34
N ARG A 174 6.46 0.97 20.57
CA ARG A 174 7.55 -0.01 20.67
C ARG A 174 8.83 0.44 19.96
N GLY A 175 8.85 1.61 19.34
CA GLY A 175 10.02 2.07 18.58
C GLY A 175 10.11 1.47 17.18
N ILE A 176 8.98 0.98 16.64
CA ILE A 176 8.91 0.33 15.33
C ILE A 176 8.24 1.30 14.35
N VAL A 177 8.79 1.40 13.13
CA VAL A 177 8.23 2.19 12.03
C VAL A 177 7.09 1.41 11.36
N PRO A 178 5.82 1.84 11.47
CA PRO A 178 4.74 1.20 10.73
C PRO A 178 4.74 1.66 9.27
N VAL A 179 4.55 0.72 8.34
CA VAL A 179 4.43 0.97 6.90
C VAL A 179 3.09 0.44 6.40
N ILE A 180 2.33 1.30 5.73
CA ILE A 180 0.95 1.08 5.30
C ILE A 180 0.81 1.46 3.82
N GLY A 181 0.05 0.67 3.06
CA GLY A 181 -0.38 1.03 1.71
C GLY A 181 -1.40 2.16 1.75
N GLY A 182 -1.23 3.17 0.90
CA GLY A 182 -2.25 4.22 0.75
C GLY A 182 -3.41 3.75 -0.13
N PHE A 183 -4.41 4.63 -0.36
CA PHE A 183 -5.45 4.47 -1.39
C PHE A 183 -6.48 3.35 -1.17
N ILE A 184 -6.16 2.33 -0.39
CA ILE A 184 -6.99 1.15 -0.14
C ILE A 184 -7.56 1.14 1.28
N GLY A 185 -8.71 0.51 1.44
CA GLY A 185 -9.36 0.26 2.73
C GLY A 185 -10.23 -0.98 2.66
N SER A 186 -11.08 -1.16 3.68
CA SER A 186 -12.15 -2.14 3.59
C SER A 186 -13.46 -1.63 4.17
N THR A 187 -14.56 -2.21 3.71
CA THR A 187 -15.86 -2.08 4.36
C THR A 187 -15.83 -2.67 5.77
N GLY A 188 -16.85 -2.36 6.59
CA GLY A 188 -16.97 -2.93 7.94
C GLY A 188 -17.01 -4.46 8.01
N ASP A 189 -17.40 -5.14 6.92
CA ASP A 189 -17.39 -6.59 6.75
C ASP A 189 -16.13 -7.14 6.06
N GLY A 190 -15.11 -6.29 5.83
CA GLY A 190 -13.79 -6.70 5.37
C GLY A 190 -13.64 -6.84 3.85
N VAL A 191 -14.55 -6.27 3.06
CA VAL A 191 -14.42 -6.26 1.60
C VAL A 191 -13.46 -5.14 1.19
N THR A 192 -12.44 -5.47 0.39
CA THR A 192 -11.49 -4.49 -0.15
C THR A 192 -12.21 -3.35 -0.89
N THR A 193 -11.82 -2.11 -0.59
CA THR A 193 -12.28 -0.90 -1.26
C THR A 193 -11.10 -0.03 -1.68
N THR A 194 -11.34 0.85 -2.65
CA THR A 194 -10.41 1.96 -2.96
C THR A 194 -11.10 3.31 -2.80
N ILE A 195 -10.33 4.30 -2.35
CA ILE A 195 -10.83 5.61 -1.90
C ILE A 195 -10.96 6.60 -3.09
N GLY A 196 -10.49 6.22 -4.28
CA GLY A 196 -10.50 7.06 -5.47
C GLY A 196 -9.29 8.01 -5.57
N ARG A 197 -9.46 9.11 -6.32
CA ARG A 197 -8.36 10.07 -6.59
C ARG A 197 -7.75 10.60 -5.30
N GLU A 198 -6.42 10.73 -5.29
CA GLU A 198 -5.65 11.21 -4.13
C GLU A 198 -5.83 10.35 -2.86
N GLY A 199 -6.33 9.11 -3.00
CA GLY A 199 -6.66 8.25 -1.86
C GLY A 199 -5.49 7.98 -0.92
N SER A 200 -4.24 7.93 -1.41
CA SER A 200 -3.06 7.79 -0.53
C SER A 200 -2.80 9.04 0.33
N ASP A 201 -3.09 10.24 -0.19
CA ASP A 201 -2.95 11.49 0.57
C ASP A 201 -4.07 11.64 1.61
N LEU A 202 -5.29 11.21 1.26
CA LEU A 202 -6.39 11.09 2.22
C LEU A 202 -6.07 10.05 3.31
N THR A 203 -5.47 8.91 2.95
CA THR A 203 -5.01 7.90 3.92
C THR A 203 -4.04 8.52 4.94
N ALA A 204 -3.03 9.26 4.47
CA ALA A 204 -2.08 9.92 5.36
C ALA A 204 -2.74 11.00 6.24
N THR A 205 -3.72 11.72 5.70
CA THR A 205 -4.50 12.72 6.46
C THR A 205 -5.31 12.06 7.58
N LEU A 206 -5.99 10.95 7.28
CA LEU A 206 -6.72 10.15 8.26
C LEU A 206 -5.76 9.72 9.37
N LEU A 207 -4.66 9.07 9.04
CA LEU A 207 -3.71 8.59 10.06
C LEU A 207 -3.05 9.74 10.86
N GLY A 208 -2.82 10.90 10.23
CA GLY A 208 -2.24 12.09 10.85
C GLY A 208 -3.18 12.86 11.78
N ALA A 209 -4.49 12.67 11.63
CA ALA A 209 -5.49 13.24 12.54
C ALA A 209 -5.47 12.59 13.94
N CYS A 210 -4.80 11.46 14.09
CA CYS A 210 -4.71 10.74 15.35
C CYS A 210 -3.87 11.53 16.40
N PRO A 211 -4.41 11.79 17.60
CA PRO A 211 -3.74 12.67 18.56
C PRO A 211 -2.44 12.07 19.11
N GLY A 212 -1.31 12.75 18.88
CA GLY A 212 0.00 12.33 19.43
C GLY A 212 1.24 13.14 18.99
N ARG A 213 1.11 14.42 18.64
CA ARG A 213 2.06 15.35 17.94
C ARG A 213 1.88 15.37 16.42
N ARG A 214 1.32 16.47 15.91
CA ARG A 214 1.06 16.73 14.48
C ARG A 214 2.31 17.26 13.77
N ARG A 215 2.72 16.57 12.71
CA ARG A 215 3.27 17.15 11.47
C ARG A 215 2.92 16.18 10.34
N VAL A 216 1.97 16.55 9.48
CA VAL A 216 1.81 15.95 8.15
C VAL A 216 2.73 16.77 7.24
N ARG A 217 3.66 16.11 6.56
CA ARG A 217 4.56 16.72 5.58
C ARG A 217 4.57 15.88 4.32
#